data_AF-A0A7C3CXK5-F1
#
_entry.id   AF-A0A7C3CXK5-F1
#
_cell.length_a   1.000
_cell.length_b   1.000
_cell.length_c   1.000
_cell.angle_alpha   90.00
_cell.angle_beta   90.00
_cell.angle_gamma   90.00
#
_symmetry.space_group_name_H-M   'P 1'
#
loop_
_entity.id
_entity.type
_entity.pdbx_description
1 polymer ?
#
loop_
_entity_poly.entity_id
_entity_poly.type
_entity_poly.pdbx_seq_one_letter_code
_entity_poly.pdbx_strand_id
1 'polypeptide(L)'
;IVCVVEEPLDVIAIDRTGEYHGLYHVLHGAISPVEGIGPDELRIGELLARLKKAAERGEPIREVLLATNPNLEGEATAMYLARLIQPLGVRVTRLARGLPVGGDLEYADAVTLGRALQGRQEM
;
A
#
# COMPACT_ATOMS: atom_id res chain seq x y z
N ILE A 1 11.67 -2.14 -6.38
CA ILE A 1 10.54 -1.77 -5.49
C ILE A 1 9.32 -2.50 -6.01
N VAL A 2 8.45 -3.01 -5.14
CA VAL A 2 7.15 -3.56 -5.53
C VAL A 2 6.03 -2.74 -4.90
N CYS A 3 5.11 -2.21 -5.71
CA CYS A 3 3.92 -1.49 -5.28
C CYS A 3 2.75 -2.47 -5.19
N VAL A 4 2.18 -2.60 -4.01
CA VAL A 4 1.05 -3.49 -3.74
C VAL A 4 -0.24 -2.67 -3.77
N VAL A 5 -1.16 -3.05 -4.64
CA VAL A 5 -2.46 -2.38 -4.84
C VAL A 5 -3.61 -3.37 -4.66
N GLU A 6 -4.82 -2.86 -4.43
CA GLU A 6 -6.01 -3.70 -4.25
C GLU A 6 -6.50 -4.23 -5.60
N GLU A 7 -6.63 -3.36 -6.59
CA GLU A 7 -7.28 -3.66 -7.87
C GLU A 7 -6.39 -3.36 -9.09
N PRO A 8 -6.64 -3.99 -10.26
CA PRO A 8 -5.90 -3.68 -11.49
C PRO A 8 -6.02 -2.21 -11.93
N LEU A 9 -7.15 -1.56 -11.62
CA LEU A 9 -7.37 -0.14 -11.98
C LEU A 9 -6.44 0.80 -11.20
N ASP A 10 -6.02 0.42 -10.00
CA ASP A 10 -5.08 1.20 -9.18
C ASP A 10 -3.69 1.26 -9.83
N VAL A 11 -3.30 0.20 -10.56
CA VAL A 11 -2.06 0.20 -11.35
C VAL A 11 -2.10 1.33 -12.37
N ILE A 12 -3.20 1.46 -13.11
CA ILE A 12 -3.38 2.49 -14.12
C ILE A 12 -3.34 3.89 -13.47
N ALA A 13 -3.97 4.05 -12.31
CA ALA A 13 -3.98 5.32 -11.60
C ALA A 13 -2.57 5.78 -11.18
N ILE A 14 -1.74 4.85 -10.67
CA ILE A 14 -0.37 5.14 -10.27
C ILE A 14 0.52 5.36 -11.51
N ASP A 15 0.41 4.51 -12.55
CA ASP A 15 1.24 4.59 -13.74
C ASP A 15 1.05 5.91 -14.51
N ARG A 16 -0.19 6.44 -14.53
CA ARG A 16 -0.51 7.76 -15.09
C ARG A 16 0.22 8.93 -14.44
N THR A 17 0.73 8.77 -13.22
CA THR A 17 1.52 9.81 -12.56
C THR A 17 2.88 10.00 -13.24
N GLY A 18 3.41 8.96 -13.89
CA GLY A 18 4.77 8.97 -14.45
C GLY A 18 5.90 8.97 -13.41
N GLU A 19 5.58 8.94 -12.11
CA GLU A 19 6.55 9.04 -11.01
C GLU A 19 7.03 7.68 -10.49
N TYR A 20 6.24 6.62 -10.72
CA TYR A 20 6.57 5.28 -10.26
C TYR A 20 7.15 4.42 -11.37
N HIS A 21 8.31 3.82 -11.12
CA HIS A 21 9.02 2.97 -12.10
C HIS A 21 9.34 1.57 -11.57
N GLY A 22 8.68 1.15 -10.48
CA GLY A 22 8.84 -0.20 -9.93
C GLY A 22 7.90 -1.21 -10.57
N LEU A 23 7.72 -2.35 -9.90
CA LEU A 23 6.80 -3.39 -10.35
C LEU A 23 5.53 -3.42 -9.50
N TYR A 24 4.42 -3.84 -10.07
CA TYR A 24 3.16 -3.95 -9.33
C TYR A 24 2.90 -5.36 -8.82
N HIS A 25 2.10 -5.44 -7.76
CA HIS A 25 1.44 -6.65 -7.28
C HIS A 25 -0.01 -6.33 -6.93
N VAL A 26 -0.96 -7.05 -7.53
CA VAL A 26 -2.40 -6.78 -7.37
C VAL A 26 -3.00 -7.84 -6.43
N LEU A 27 -3.57 -7.39 -5.32
CA LEU A 27 -4.16 -8.26 -4.30
C LEU A 27 -5.50 -8.88 -4.72
N HIS A 28 -6.22 -8.24 -5.65
CA HIS A 28 -7.59 -8.55 -6.03
C HIS A 28 -8.56 -8.35 -4.86
N GLY A 29 -8.50 -7.18 -4.25
CA GLY A 29 -9.34 -6.76 -3.14
C GLY A 29 -8.56 -6.43 -1.86
N ALA A 30 -9.30 -6.33 -0.76
CA ALA A 30 -8.81 -6.03 0.58
C ALA A 30 -9.46 -6.97 1.60
N ILE A 31 -8.84 -7.11 2.77
CA ILE A 31 -9.39 -7.88 3.88
C ILE A 31 -10.65 -7.17 4.37
N SER A 32 -11.78 -7.87 4.31
CA SER A 32 -13.11 -7.33 4.62
C SER A 32 -13.90 -8.35 5.45
N PRO A 33 -13.88 -8.24 6.79
CA PRO A 33 -14.66 -9.13 7.65
C PRO A 33 -16.17 -9.06 7.39
N VAL A 34 -16.66 -7.90 6.93
CA VAL A 34 -18.07 -7.67 6.61
C VAL A 34 -18.49 -8.46 5.37
N GLU A 35 -17.62 -8.53 4.37
CA GLU A 35 -17.85 -9.31 3.15
C GLU A 35 -17.36 -10.76 3.25
N GLY A 36 -16.79 -11.13 4.41
CA GLY A 36 -16.23 -12.46 4.64
C GLY A 36 -14.89 -12.71 3.96
N ILE A 37 -14.22 -11.68 3.43
CA ILE A 37 -12.95 -11.78 2.70
C ILE A 37 -11.78 -11.82 3.68
N GLY A 38 -11.14 -12.97 3.78
CA GLY A 38 -9.93 -13.21 4.55
C GLY A 38 -8.63 -13.07 3.75
N PRO A 39 -7.46 -13.15 4.43
CA PRO A 39 -6.15 -13.08 3.78
C PRO A 39 -5.91 -14.13 2.69
N ASP A 40 -6.48 -15.34 2.85
CA ASP A 40 -6.28 -16.48 1.94
C ASP A 40 -7.05 -16.33 0.62
N GLU A 41 -8.02 -15.42 0.57
CA GLU A 41 -8.79 -15.10 -0.63
C GLU A 41 -8.11 -14.03 -1.49
N LEU A 42 -7.09 -13.38 -0.94
CA LEU A 42 -6.30 -12.36 -1.61
C LEU A 42 -4.99 -12.95 -2.13
N ARG A 43 -4.34 -12.23 -3.05
CA ARG A 43 -3.03 -12.64 -3.60
C ARG A 43 -1.85 -12.37 -2.67
N ILE A 44 -2.02 -12.58 -1.37
CA ILE A 44 -0.97 -12.33 -0.36
C ILE A 44 0.08 -13.44 -0.39
N GLY A 45 -0.33 -14.70 -0.55
CA GLY A 45 0.60 -15.84 -0.63
C GLY A 45 1.60 -15.69 -1.78
N GLU A 46 1.12 -15.25 -2.94
CA GLU A 46 1.94 -15.01 -4.13
C GLU A 46 2.90 -13.83 -3.93
N LEU A 47 2.49 -12.78 -3.21
CA LEU A 47 3.38 -11.68 -2.84
C LEU A 47 4.55 -12.19 -2.00
N LEU A 48 4.27 -12.98 -0.95
CA LEU A 48 5.30 -13.53 -0.08
C LEU A 48 6.23 -14.49 -0.83
N ALA A 49 5.67 -15.34 -1.69
CA ALA A 49 6.45 -16.24 -2.54
C ALA A 49 7.36 -15.46 -3.49
N ARG A 50 6.88 -14.34 -4.05
CA ARG A 50 7.66 -13.45 -4.92
C ARG A 50 8.83 -12.80 -4.15
N LEU A 51 8.59 -12.31 -2.94
CA LEU A 51 9.65 -11.74 -2.08
C LEU A 51 10.73 -12.78 -1.75
N LYS A 52 10.32 -13.98 -1.37
CA LYS A 52 11.24 -15.08 -1.04
C LYS A 52 12.08 -15.50 -2.26
N LYS A 53 11.45 -15.75 -3.41
CA LYS A 53 12.15 -16.13 -4.64
C LYS A 53 13.15 -15.07 -5.10
N ALA A 54 12.81 -13.79 -4.93
CA ALA A 54 13.73 -12.69 -5.26
C ALA A 54 14.99 -12.72 -4.38
N ALA A 55 14.82 -12.97 -3.07
CA ALA A 55 15.94 -13.11 -2.14
C ALA A 55 16.82 -14.33 -2.46
N GLU A 56 16.22 -15.49 -2.74
CA GLU A 56 16.93 -16.73 -3.09
C GLU A 56 17.75 -16.60 -4.38
N ARG A 57 17.27 -15.80 -5.34
CA ARG A 57 17.96 -15.53 -6.61
C ARG A 57 19.12 -14.52 -6.50
N GLY A 58 19.38 -13.95 -5.32
CA GLY A 58 20.41 -12.93 -5.12
C GLY A 58 20.01 -11.52 -5.57
N GLU A 59 18.74 -11.32 -5.95
CA GLU A 59 18.18 -10.03 -6.37
C GLU A 59 17.00 -9.64 -5.46
N PRO A 60 17.24 -9.35 -4.17
CA PRO A 60 16.16 -9.14 -3.21
C PRO A 60 15.36 -7.88 -3.53
N ILE A 61 14.04 -7.97 -3.35
CA ILE A 61 13.16 -6.80 -3.38
C ILE A 61 13.46 -5.95 -2.15
N ARG A 62 13.98 -4.74 -2.40
CA ARG A 62 14.44 -3.82 -1.33
C ARG A 62 13.30 -3.12 -0.59
N GLU A 63 12.16 -2.94 -1.26
CA GLU A 63 11.05 -2.17 -0.74
C GLU A 63 9.72 -2.69 -1.28
N VAL A 64 8.74 -2.77 -0.38
CA VAL A 64 7.32 -2.93 -0.67
C VAL A 64 6.59 -1.64 -0.32
N LEU A 65 6.06 -0.96 -1.33
CA LEU A 65 5.19 0.19 -1.20
C LEU A 65 3.74 -0.31 -1.09
N LEU A 66 3.10 -0.08 0.04
CA LEU A 66 1.70 -0.40 0.25
C LEU A 66 0.84 0.77 -0.27
N ALA A 67 0.12 0.51 -1.35
CA ALA A 67 -0.77 1.45 -2.03
C ALA A 67 -2.23 0.97 -2.01
N THR A 68 -2.63 0.28 -0.93
CA THR A 68 -4.05 -0.01 -0.64
C THR A 68 -4.84 1.27 -0.34
N ASN A 69 -6.15 1.23 -0.45
CA ASN A 69 -7.04 2.35 -0.27
C ASN A 69 -6.94 2.95 1.15
N PRO A 70 -7.15 4.27 1.31
CA PRO A 70 -7.05 4.95 2.59
C PRO A 70 -8.30 4.81 3.48
N ASN A 71 -9.10 3.75 3.28
CA ASN A 71 -10.27 3.35 4.06
C ASN A 71 -9.90 2.34 5.17
N LEU A 72 -10.90 1.78 5.85
CA LEU A 72 -10.71 0.88 6.99
C LEU A 72 -10.11 -0.47 6.54
N GLU A 73 -10.67 -1.06 5.50
CA GLU A 73 -10.30 -2.36 4.93
C GLU A 73 -8.87 -2.30 4.34
N GLY A 74 -8.58 -1.27 3.55
CA GLY A 74 -7.27 -1.04 2.96
C GLY A 74 -6.20 -0.77 4.02
N GLU A 75 -6.56 -0.12 5.15
CA GLU A 75 -5.64 0.07 6.27
C GLU A 75 -5.39 -1.24 7.04
N ALA A 76 -6.44 -1.99 7.34
CA ALA A 76 -6.31 -3.30 7.98
C ALA A 76 -5.42 -4.23 7.14
N THR A 77 -5.63 -4.22 5.81
CA THR A 77 -4.83 -4.97 4.85
C THR A 77 -3.38 -4.51 4.83
N ALA A 78 -3.12 -3.20 4.79
CA ALA A 78 -1.77 -2.66 4.84
C ALA A 78 -1.03 -3.04 6.13
N MET A 79 -1.69 -2.92 7.29
CA MET A 79 -1.12 -3.30 8.58
C MET A 79 -0.82 -4.79 8.66
N TYR A 80 -1.72 -5.63 8.13
CA TYR A 80 -1.52 -7.07 8.05
C TYR A 80 -0.30 -7.43 7.20
N LEU A 81 -0.20 -6.86 5.99
CA LEU A 81 0.94 -7.05 5.09
C LEU A 81 2.25 -6.58 5.71
N ALA A 82 2.26 -5.42 6.36
CA ALA A 82 3.45 -4.89 7.02
C ALA A 82 3.99 -5.88 8.08
N ARG A 83 3.11 -6.46 8.91
CA ARG A 83 3.49 -7.45 9.94
C ARG A 83 4.09 -8.73 9.35
N LEU A 84 3.65 -9.14 8.17
CA LEU A 84 4.19 -10.32 7.48
C LEU A 84 5.51 -10.05 6.77
N ILE A 85 5.66 -8.84 6.19
CA ILE A 85 6.79 -8.50 5.33
C ILE A 85 8.00 -7.98 6.12
N GLN A 86 7.78 -7.19 7.18
CA GLN A 86 8.86 -6.61 7.98
C GLN A 86 9.84 -7.65 8.55
N PRO A 87 9.40 -8.81 9.10
CA PRO A 87 10.31 -9.85 9.58
C PRO A 87 11.23 -10.44 8.50
N LEU A 88 10.87 -10.28 7.22
CA LEU A 88 11.69 -10.74 6.09
C LEU A 88 12.86 -9.78 5.78
N GLY A 89 13.01 -8.69 6.52
CA GLY A 89 14.05 -7.68 6.31
C GLY A 89 13.80 -6.76 5.11
N VAL A 90 12.58 -6.76 4.56
CA VAL A 90 12.18 -5.90 3.44
C VAL A 90 11.62 -4.58 3.99
N ARG A 91 12.06 -3.45 3.44
CA ARG A 91 11.52 -2.13 3.81
C ARG A 91 10.05 -2.06 3.39
N VAL A 92 9.18 -1.68 4.31
CA VAL A 92 7.76 -1.45 4.02
C VAL A 92 7.47 0.04 4.11
N THR A 93 6.88 0.61 3.07
CA THR A 93 6.45 2.02 3.01
C THR A 93 4.97 2.11 2.69
N ARG A 94 4.36 3.26 2.98
CA ARG A 94 2.94 3.54 2.73
C ARG A 94 2.84 4.85 1.96
N LEU A 95 1.87 4.95 1.05
CA LEU A 95 1.54 6.24 0.44
C LEU A 95 1.23 7.28 1.52
N ALA A 96 1.66 8.52 1.27
CA ALA A 96 1.37 9.64 2.14
C ALA A 96 -0.15 9.82 2.29
N ARG A 97 -0.56 10.31 3.46
CA ARG A 97 -1.95 10.63 3.77
C ARG A 97 -2.06 12.11 4.09
N GLY A 98 -3.10 12.75 3.58
CA GLY A 98 -3.36 14.14 3.88
C GLY A 98 -4.17 14.82 2.80
N LEU A 99 -3.94 16.12 2.70
CA LEU A 99 -4.72 17.02 1.86
C LEU A 99 -4.32 16.88 0.39
N PRO A 100 -5.28 16.93 -0.54
CA PRO A 100 -4.98 17.01 -1.97
C PRO A 100 -4.31 18.35 -2.29
N VAL A 101 -3.35 18.33 -3.22
CA VAL A 101 -2.74 19.56 -3.74
C VAL A 101 -3.80 20.39 -4.47
N GLY A 102 -3.87 21.68 -4.16
CA GLY A 102 -4.81 22.62 -4.77
C GLY A 102 -6.20 22.65 -4.11
N GLY A 103 -6.43 21.91 -3.02
CA GLY A 103 -7.62 22.05 -2.19
C GLY A 103 -7.46 23.09 -1.07
N ASP A 104 -8.54 23.76 -0.70
CA ASP A 104 -8.55 24.68 0.45
C ASP A 104 -8.79 23.93 1.76
N LEU A 105 -8.12 24.37 2.83
CA LEU A 105 -8.21 23.75 4.16
C LEU A 105 -9.63 23.76 4.73
N GLU A 106 -10.43 24.78 4.41
CA GLU A 106 -11.78 24.94 4.92
C GLU A 106 -12.76 23.88 4.40
N TYR A 107 -12.45 23.23 3.28
CA TYR A 107 -13.26 22.18 2.67
C TYR A 107 -12.77 20.77 2.99
N ALA A 108 -11.67 20.63 3.72
CA ALA A 108 -11.16 19.32 4.12
C ALA A 108 -11.95 18.74 5.30
N ASP A 109 -12.22 17.44 5.27
CA ASP A 109 -12.83 16.75 6.38
C ASP A 109 -11.84 16.62 7.57
N ALA A 110 -12.39 16.51 8.79
CA ALA A 110 -11.59 16.46 10.01
C ALA A 110 -10.62 15.26 10.06
N VAL A 111 -10.95 14.14 9.42
CA VAL A 111 -10.09 12.94 9.42
C VAL A 111 -8.89 13.18 8.52
N THR A 112 -9.10 13.72 7.32
CA THR A 112 -8.04 14.09 6.39
C THR A 112 -7.12 15.16 6.98
N LEU A 113 -7.69 16.21 7.58
CA LEU A 113 -6.91 17.27 8.22
C LEU A 113 -6.09 16.73 9.40
N GLY A 114 -6.70 15.87 10.23
CA GLY A 114 -6.02 15.20 11.32
C GLY A 114 -4.84 14.34 10.85
N ARG A 115 -5.02 13.58 9.76
CA ARG A 115 -3.95 12.79 9.12
C ARG A 115 -2.82 13.68 8.58
N ALA A 116 -3.16 14.78 7.92
CA ALA A 116 -2.19 15.75 7.41
C ALA A 116 -1.34 16.37 8.55
N LEU A 117 -1.99 16.73 9.68
CA LEU A 117 -1.29 17.28 10.85
C LEU A 117 -0.35 16.26 11.52
N GLN A 118 -0.75 14.99 11.59
CA GLN A 118 0.09 13.90 12.10
C GLN A 118 1.29 13.64 11.18
N GLY A 119 1.08 13.72 9.86
CA GLY A 119 2.09 13.50 8.84
C GLY A 119 2.95 14.72 8.48
N ARG A 120 2.89 15.82 9.24
CA ARG A 120 3.64 17.04 8.94
C ARG A 120 5.15 16.78 8.90
N GLN A 121 5.84 17.41 7.95
CA GLN A 121 7.29 17.29 7.75
C GLN A 121 7.98 18.63 8.02
N GLU A 122 9.24 18.57 8.45
CA GLU A 122 10.13 19.75 8.56
C GLU A 122 10.56 20.20 7.15
N MET A 123 10.78 21.51 6.97
CA MET A 123 11.21 22.11 5.70
C MET A 123 12.71 22.45 5.71
#